data_AF-A0A2N7U6M9-F1
#
_entry.id   AF-A0A2N7U6M9-F1
#
_cell.length_a   1.000
_cell.length_b   1.000
_cell.length_c   1.000
_cell.angle_alpha   90.00
_cell.angle_beta   90.00
_cell.angle_gamma   90.00
#
_symmetry.space_group_name_H-M   'P 1'
#
loop_
_entity.id
_entity.type
_entity.pdbx_description
1 polymer ?
#
loop_
_entity_poly.entity_id
_entity_poly.type
_entity_poly.pdbx_seq_one_letter_code
_entity_poly.pdbx_strand_id
1 'polypeptide(L)'
;MSQEIELKLALGNEGAESLCCHSRLSTLQAETQRLANTYFDTPQGDLEAARMALRLRCRNDRWIQTLKTSGKASGGMSHRGEWEWTVAGPELDREGLAALPPLAELGASVLDRLTPRFTTDFQRRLWLLDHAGATIEVALDQGEIRTAGHAVPIRELELELKRGNPDALWELAVGLAETIPLRPADASKAARGSALLAGHWTLPEGDTASERLHHAILALDALGDTGNDTWRMTARDAFRQLAENGETEAGALAAMLDEPDWLSIDFGRQALRLAHRLAP
;
A
#
# COMPACT_ATOMS: atom_id res chain seq x y z
N MET A 1 -5.10 -16.79 12.43
CA MET A 1 -5.47 -15.80 11.41
C MET A 1 -5.71 -14.49 12.15
N SER A 2 -4.85 -13.51 11.95
CA SER A 2 -5.14 -12.12 12.31
C SER A 2 -5.85 -11.46 11.12
N GLN A 3 -6.85 -10.63 11.38
CA GLN A 3 -7.28 -9.63 10.41
C GLN A 3 -6.52 -8.35 10.74
N GLU A 4 -5.79 -7.83 9.77
CA GLU A 4 -5.15 -6.52 9.86
C GLU A 4 -6.05 -5.48 9.20
N ILE A 5 -6.19 -4.32 9.85
CA ILE A 5 -6.86 -3.14 9.32
C ILE A 5 -5.80 -2.04 9.22
N GLU A 6 -5.46 -1.64 7.99
CA GLU A 6 -4.46 -0.60 7.74
C GLU A 6 -4.96 0.43 6.74
N LEU A 7 -4.55 1.69 6.93
CA LEU A 7 -4.67 2.77 5.94
C LEU A 7 -3.28 3.09 5.39
N LYS A 8 -3.10 2.95 4.08
CA LYS A 8 -1.84 3.23 3.38
C LYS A 8 -1.90 4.58 2.66
N LEU A 9 -0.82 5.35 2.81
CA LEU A 9 -0.69 6.70 2.30
C LEU A 9 0.62 6.85 1.52
N ALA A 10 0.57 7.47 0.35
CA ALA A 10 1.76 7.93 -0.37
C ALA A 10 2.12 9.34 0.11
N LEU A 11 3.41 9.59 0.35
CA LEU A 11 3.92 10.89 0.80
C LEU A 11 4.51 11.69 -0.36
N GLY A 12 4.40 13.02 -0.31
CA GLY A 12 5.19 13.93 -1.14
C GLY A 12 6.69 13.87 -0.84
N ASN A 13 7.50 14.57 -1.63
CA ASN A 13 8.97 14.50 -1.55
C ASN A 13 9.53 14.83 -0.15
N GLU A 14 8.97 15.86 0.49
CA GLU A 14 9.37 16.31 1.82
C GLU A 14 8.55 15.64 2.96
N GLY A 15 7.63 14.73 2.60
CA GLY A 15 6.64 14.20 3.53
C GLY A 15 7.24 13.34 4.64
N ALA A 16 8.31 12.59 4.35
CA ALA A 16 8.98 11.75 5.35
C ALA A 16 9.66 12.58 6.45
N GLU A 17 10.35 13.66 6.07
CA GLU A 17 11.00 14.59 7.00
C GLU A 17 9.94 15.34 7.82
N SER A 18 8.90 15.83 7.14
CA SER A 18 7.76 16.52 7.77
C SER A 18 7.06 15.63 8.80
N LEU A 19 6.87 14.33 8.49
CA LEU A 19 6.27 13.37 9.40
C LEU A 19 7.11 13.15 10.66
N CYS A 20 8.43 13.03 10.51
CA CYS A 20 9.33 12.85 11.67
C CYS A 20 9.34 14.07 12.60
N CYS A 21 9.13 15.26 12.05
CA CYS A 21 9.06 16.52 12.81
C CYS A 21 7.63 16.85 13.29
N HIS A 22 6.62 16.09 12.88
CA HIS A 22 5.23 16.38 13.18
C HIS A 22 4.96 16.32 14.69
N SER A 23 4.22 17.28 15.24
CA SER A 23 3.98 17.44 16.69
C SER A 23 3.37 16.20 17.37
N ARG A 24 2.61 15.40 16.62
CA ARG A 24 2.03 14.13 17.10
C ARG A 24 3.04 13.00 17.27
N LEU A 25 4.19 13.06 16.60
CA LEU A 25 5.17 11.97 16.53
C LEU A 25 6.55 12.36 17.09
N SER A 26 6.93 13.64 17.03
CA SER A 26 8.28 14.11 17.35
C SER A 26 8.73 13.88 18.79
N THR A 27 7.78 13.71 19.71
CA THR A 27 8.06 13.40 21.13
C THR A 27 8.00 11.91 21.45
N LEU A 28 7.52 11.08 20.52
CA LEU A 28 7.41 9.64 20.69
C LEU A 28 8.74 8.96 20.34
N GLN A 29 9.06 7.90 21.07
CA GLN A 29 10.19 7.04 20.73
C GLN A 29 9.87 6.26 19.46
N ALA A 30 10.79 6.28 18.51
CA ALA A 30 10.67 5.56 17.26
C ALA A 30 11.60 4.34 17.24
N GLU A 31 11.08 3.17 16.88
CA GLU A 31 11.93 2.03 16.51
C GLU A 31 12.30 2.15 15.03
N THR A 32 13.56 1.92 14.68
CA THR A 32 14.00 1.89 13.28
C THR A 32 14.57 0.52 12.96
N GLN A 33 14.13 -0.06 11.84
CA GLN A 33 14.60 -1.34 11.36
C GLN A 33 14.77 -1.33 9.84
N ARG A 34 15.76 -2.07 9.34
CA ARG A 34 15.91 -2.35 7.91
C ARG A 34 15.19 -3.64 7.57
N LEU A 35 14.37 -3.61 6.53
CA LEU A 35 13.56 -4.73 6.08
C LEU A 35 13.95 -5.09 4.65
N ALA A 36 14.63 -6.23 4.51
CA ALA A 36 14.95 -6.83 3.22
C ALA A 36 13.99 -7.99 2.95
N ASN A 37 13.24 -7.92 1.86
CA ASN A 37 12.26 -8.92 1.48
C ASN A 37 12.50 -9.41 0.05
N THR A 38 12.37 -10.71 -0.16
CA THR A 38 12.30 -11.35 -1.48
C THR A 38 10.88 -11.81 -1.70
N TYR A 39 10.28 -11.39 -2.81
CA TYR A 39 8.93 -11.79 -3.22
C TYR A 39 9.00 -12.95 -4.21
N PHE A 40 8.08 -13.89 -4.05
CA PHE A 40 8.01 -15.12 -4.84
C PHE A 40 6.69 -15.21 -5.58
N ASP A 41 6.77 -15.68 -6.82
CA ASP A 41 5.62 -16.04 -7.66
C ASP A 41 6.09 -17.04 -8.72
N THR A 42 5.17 -17.61 -9.47
CA THR A 42 5.50 -18.34 -10.70
C THR A 42 5.91 -17.35 -11.80
N PRO A 43 6.61 -17.80 -12.85
CA PRO A 43 6.90 -16.94 -13.99
C PRO A 43 5.65 -16.39 -14.69
N GLN A 44 4.49 -17.02 -14.47
CA GLN A 44 3.19 -16.62 -15.01
C GLN A 44 2.42 -15.66 -14.11
N GLY A 45 2.87 -15.40 -12.86
CA GLY A 45 2.16 -14.53 -11.92
C GLY A 45 0.92 -15.18 -11.31
N ASP A 46 0.95 -16.50 -11.06
CA ASP A 46 -0.22 -17.24 -10.57
C ASP A 46 -0.67 -16.76 -9.18
N LEU A 47 0.25 -16.38 -8.28
CA LEU A 47 -0.11 -15.84 -6.97
C LEU A 47 -0.71 -14.44 -7.08
N GLU A 48 -0.12 -13.56 -7.89
CA GLU A 48 -0.68 -12.23 -8.16
C GLU A 48 -2.09 -12.30 -8.77
N ALA A 49 -2.30 -13.16 -9.77
CA ALA A 49 -3.61 -13.38 -10.37
C ALA A 49 -4.64 -13.88 -9.34
N ALA A 50 -4.18 -14.70 -8.40
CA ALA A 50 -4.95 -15.16 -7.25
C ALA A 50 -5.00 -14.15 -6.09
N ARG A 51 -4.51 -12.92 -6.31
CA ARG A 51 -4.57 -11.83 -5.33
C ARG A 51 -3.78 -12.10 -4.05
N MET A 52 -2.69 -12.87 -4.16
CA MET A 52 -1.81 -13.28 -3.07
C MET A 52 -0.41 -12.69 -3.23
N ALA A 53 0.28 -12.50 -2.11
CA ALA A 53 1.68 -12.09 -2.07
C ALA A 53 2.44 -12.98 -1.10
N LEU A 54 3.45 -13.68 -1.61
CA LEU A 54 4.37 -14.50 -0.83
C LEU A 54 5.73 -13.82 -0.75
N ARG A 55 6.26 -13.71 0.47
CA ARG A 55 7.61 -13.17 0.69
C ARG A 55 8.39 -13.97 1.72
N LEU A 56 9.72 -13.92 1.57
CA LEU A 56 10.67 -14.17 2.66
C LEU A 56 11.30 -12.84 3.08
N ARG A 57 11.35 -12.61 4.38
CA ARG A 57 12.02 -11.46 5.00
C ARG A 57 13.20 -11.95 5.81
N CYS A 58 14.35 -11.30 5.65
CA CYS A 58 15.48 -11.47 6.56
C CYS A 58 15.51 -10.32 7.56
N ARG A 59 15.50 -10.64 8.86
CA ARG A 59 15.64 -9.68 9.97
C ARG A 59 16.56 -10.29 11.03
N ASN A 60 17.73 -9.68 11.27
CA ASN A 60 18.69 -10.11 12.30
C ASN A 60 18.97 -11.63 12.25
N ASP A 61 19.33 -12.14 11.08
CA ASP A 61 19.58 -13.56 10.81
C ASP A 61 18.38 -14.52 11.03
N ARG A 62 17.18 -13.96 11.23
CA ARG A 62 15.92 -14.72 11.23
C ARG A 62 15.20 -14.56 9.91
N TRP A 63 14.70 -15.68 9.40
CA TRP A 63 13.92 -15.73 8.18
C TRP A 63 12.45 -15.89 8.52
N ILE A 64 11.65 -14.96 8.01
CA ILE A 64 10.21 -14.93 8.24
C ILE A 64 9.53 -15.09 6.89
N GLN A 65 8.70 -16.12 6.77
CA GLN A 65 7.85 -16.37 5.62
C GLN A 65 6.47 -15.78 5.88
N THR A 66 5.96 -15.00 4.92
CA THR A 66 4.64 -14.40 5.01
C THR A 66 3.86 -14.68 3.72
N LEU A 67 2.66 -15.25 3.84
CA LEU A 67 1.64 -15.24 2.80
C LEU A 67 0.57 -14.22 3.19
N LYS A 68 0.32 -13.26 2.31
CA LYS A 68 -0.82 -12.33 2.42
C LYS A 68 -1.80 -12.62 1.29
N THR A 69 -3.08 -12.69 1.60
CA THR A 69 -4.17 -12.70 0.60
C THR A 69 -4.86 -11.36 0.64
N SER A 70 -5.05 -10.68 -0.48
CA SER A 70 -5.79 -9.43 -0.48
C SER A 70 -7.28 -9.67 -0.20
N GLY A 71 -7.86 -8.87 0.69
CA GLY A 71 -9.29 -8.59 0.71
C GLY A 71 -9.60 -7.36 -0.14
N LYS A 72 -10.75 -6.72 0.09
CA LYS A 72 -11.09 -5.46 -0.59
C LYS A 72 -10.13 -4.35 -0.11
N ALA A 73 -9.42 -3.71 -1.02
CA ALA A 73 -8.71 -2.46 -0.78
C ALA A 73 -9.42 -1.33 -1.55
N SER A 74 -9.70 -0.23 -0.87
CA SER A 74 -10.32 0.96 -1.47
C SER A 74 -9.99 2.18 -0.63
N GLY A 75 -9.57 3.27 -1.27
CA GLY A 75 -9.32 4.52 -0.56
C GLY A 75 -8.09 4.46 0.37
N GLY A 76 -7.17 3.53 0.15
CA GLY A 76 -5.99 3.24 0.96
C GLY A 76 -6.24 2.28 2.13
N MET A 77 -7.50 1.99 2.48
CA MET A 77 -7.84 1.04 3.53
C MET A 77 -7.74 -0.40 3.01
N SER A 78 -7.13 -1.31 3.76
CA SER A 78 -7.11 -2.73 3.40
C SER A 78 -7.44 -3.66 4.57
N HIS A 79 -8.18 -4.72 4.25
CA HIS A 79 -8.44 -5.87 5.12
C HIS A 79 -7.86 -7.11 4.45
N ARG A 80 -7.05 -7.90 5.14
CA ARG A 80 -6.42 -9.08 4.55
C ARG A 80 -6.27 -10.25 5.52
N GLY A 81 -6.22 -11.45 4.95
CA GLY A 81 -5.71 -12.63 5.63
C GLY A 81 -4.19 -12.65 5.59
N GLU A 82 -3.57 -12.93 6.73
CA GLU A 82 -2.12 -13.01 6.87
C GLU A 82 -1.71 -14.27 7.64
N TRP A 83 -0.72 -14.97 7.08
CA TRP A 83 -0.04 -16.10 7.71
C TRP A 83 1.45 -15.82 7.72
N GLU A 84 2.03 -15.77 8.91
CA GLU A 84 3.44 -15.48 9.11
C GLU A 84 4.07 -16.52 10.04
N TRP A 85 5.24 -17.06 9.66
CA TRP A 85 6.00 -17.98 10.49
C TRP A 85 7.49 -17.92 10.20
N THR A 86 8.29 -18.41 11.15
CA THR A 86 9.75 -18.49 11.02
C THR A 86 10.15 -19.71 10.23
N VAL A 87 11.13 -19.57 9.33
CA VAL A 87 11.76 -20.66 8.58
C VAL A 87 13.25 -20.73 8.91
N ALA A 88 13.88 -21.89 8.65
CA ALA A 88 15.25 -22.16 9.08
C ALA A 88 16.32 -21.37 8.29
N GLY A 89 15.99 -20.88 7.09
CA GLY A 89 16.96 -20.27 6.20
C GLY A 89 16.30 -19.52 5.03
N PRO A 90 17.07 -19.16 3.99
CA PRO A 90 16.59 -18.38 2.84
C PRO A 90 15.71 -19.18 1.86
N GLU A 91 15.15 -20.31 2.28
CA GLU A 91 14.33 -21.19 1.45
C GLU A 91 12.88 -21.17 1.92
N LEU A 92 11.96 -21.33 0.95
CA LEU A 92 10.54 -21.38 1.26
C LEU A 92 10.20 -22.70 1.96
N ASP A 93 9.44 -22.61 3.04
CA ASP A 93 8.75 -23.76 3.61
C ASP A 93 7.52 -24.09 2.75
N ARG A 94 7.73 -24.92 1.72
CA ARG A 94 6.71 -25.33 0.76
C ARG A 94 5.66 -26.25 1.37
N GLU A 95 6.03 -27.05 2.35
CA GLU A 95 5.09 -27.95 3.06
C GLU A 95 4.11 -27.13 3.89
N GLY A 96 4.62 -26.16 4.67
CA GLY A 96 3.79 -25.22 5.42
C GLY A 96 2.87 -24.41 4.51
N LEU A 97 3.36 -23.98 3.35
CA LEU A 97 2.55 -23.28 2.34
C LEU A 97 1.42 -24.16 1.79
N ALA A 98 1.70 -25.41 1.45
CA ALA A 98 0.70 -26.34 0.92
C ALA A 98 -0.45 -26.63 1.89
N ALA A 99 -0.20 -26.51 3.19
CA ALA A 99 -1.22 -26.68 4.23
C ALA A 99 -2.14 -25.46 4.40
N LEU A 100 -1.79 -24.29 3.82
CA LEU A 100 -2.62 -23.09 3.92
C LEU A 100 -3.83 -23.19 2.97
N PRO A 101 -5.06 -22.93 3.44
CA PRO A 101 -6.25 -23.03 2.59
C PRO A 101 -6.17 -22.27 1.26
N PRO A 102 -5.68 -21.01 1.20
CA PRO A 102 -5.59 -20.28 -0.06
C PRO A 102 -4.66 -20.95 -1.10
N LEU A 103 -3.57 -21.59 -0.67
CA LEU A 103 -2.61 -22.22 -1.57
C LEU A 103 -3.01 -23.65 -1.93
N ALA A 104 -3.73 -24.35 -1.04
CA ALA A 104 -4.30 -25.66 -1.34
C ALA A 104 -5.27 -25.58 -2.55
N GLU A 105 -6.02 -24.49 -2.68
CA GLU A 105 -6.96 -24.25 -3.78
C GLU A 105 -6.27 -23.97 -5.13
N LEU A 106 -5.07 -23.38 -5.12
CA LEU A 106 -4.29 -23.09 -6.33
C LEU A 106 -3.59 -24.32 -6.93
N GLY A 107 -3.44 -25.38 -6.13
CA GLY A 107 -2.86 -26.66 -6.56
C GLY A 107 -1.34 -26.74 -6.38
N ALA A 108 -0.86 -27.96 -6.10
CA ALA A 108 0.53 -28.23 -5.74
C ALA A 108 1.55 -27.81 -6.83
N SER A 109 1.16 -27.83 -8.11
CA SER A 109 2.03 -27.46 -9.23
C SER A 109 2.42 -25.97 -9.25
N VAL A 110 1.67 -25.10 -8.57
CA VAL A 110 2.02 -23.69 -8.40
C VAL A 110 3.22 -23.56 -7.46
N LEU A 111 3.20 -24.26 -6.33
CA LEU A 111 4.27 -24.21 -5.32
C LEU A 111 5.62 -24.66 -5.90
N ASP A 112 5.59 -25.66 -6.78
CA ASP A 112 6.80 -26.17 -7.42
C ASP A 112 7.48 -25.16 -8.33
N ARG A 113 6.69 -24.26 -8.93
CA ARG A 113 7.12 -23.24 -9.90
C ARG A 113 7.46 -21.89 -9.26
N LEU A 114 7.34 -21.76 -7.93
CA LEU A 114 7.67 -20.51 -7.24
C LEU A 114 9.16 -20.18 -7.39
N THR A 115 9.42 -18.97 -7.84
CA THR A 115 10.77 -18.41 -8.03
C THR A 115 10.84 -17.01 -7.44
N PRO A 116 12.02 -16.54 -6.98
CA PRO A 116 12.20 -15.13 -6.66
C PRO A 116 11.87 -14.24 -7.86
N ARG A 117 11.06 -13.20 -7.66
CA ARG A 117 10.61 -12.30 -8.74
C ARG A 117 11.21 -10.91 -8.62
N PHE A 118 11.12 -10.33 -7.43
CA PHE A 118 11.66 -9.01 -7.11
C PHE A 118 11.97 -8.92 -5.62
N THR A 119 12.65 -7.85 -5.23
CA THR A 119 13.01 -7.58 -3.84
C THR A 119 12.51 -6.22 -3.41
N THR A 120 12.41 -6.03 -2.10
CA THR A 120 12.24 -4.71 -1.49
C THR A 120 13.28 -4.55 -0.39
N ASP A 121 13.87 -3.38 -0.30
CA ASP A 121 14.82 -3.02 0.75
C ASP A 121 14.49 -1.61 1.21
N PHE A 122 14.04 -1.50 2.46
CA PHE A 122 13.63 -0.22 3.01
C PHE A 122 13.90 -0.16 4.51
N GLN A 123 14.12 1.07 4.96
CA GLN A 123 14.10 1.41 6.36
C GLN A 123 12.65 1.68 6.77
N ARG A 124 12.20 1.00 7.81
CA ARG A 124 10.92 1.25 8.48
C ARG A 124 11.18 1.97 9.80
N ARG A 125 10.52 3.10 10.00
CA ARG A 125 10.44 3.79 11.30
C ARG A 125 9.03 3.61 11.87
N LEU A 126 8.97 3.12 13.10
CA LEU A 126 7.73 2.74 13.79
C LEU A 126 7.50 3.62 15.00
N TRP A 127 6.27 4.12 15.14
CA TRP A 127 5.77 4.73 16.37
C TRP A 127 4.50 4.01 16.81
N LEU A 128 4.28 3.92 18.12
CA LEU A 128 3.01 3.52 18.69
C LEU A 128 2.32 4.77 19.24
N LEU A 129 1.14 5.09 18.71
CA LEU A 129 0.39 6.31 19.02
C LEU A 129 -1.00 5.95 19.52
N ASP A 130 -1.40 6.52 20.66
CA ASP A 130 -2.79 6.51 21.08
C ASP A 130 -3.51 7.74 20.51
N HIS A 131 -4.62 7.52 19.79
CA HIS A 131 -5.40 8.56 19.13
C HIS A 131 -6.88 8.20 19.13
N ALA A 132 -7.74 9.14 19.52
CA ALA A 132 -9.21 8.95 19.55
C ALA A 132 -9.68 7.66 20.25
N GLY A 133 -8.96 7.21 21.30
CA GLY A 133 -9.27 5.98 22.03
C GLY A 133 -8.82 4.68 21.34
N ALA A 134 -8.12 4.78 20.21
CA ALA A 134 -7.46 3.68 19.51
C ALA A 134 -5.94 3.70 19.73
N THR A 135 -5.31 2.55 19.61
CA THR A 135 -3.86 2.37 19.55
C THR A 135 -3.48 2.04 18.11
N ILE A 136 -2.67 2.92 17.51
CA ILE A 136 -2.29 2.89 16.10
C ILE A 136 -0.78 2.73 15.99
N GLU A 137 -0.34 1.74 15.21
CA GLU A 137 1.06 1.65 14.76
C GLU A 137 1.21 2.52 13.52
N VAL A 138 2.12 3.50 13.60
CA VAL A 138 2.46 4.42 12.53
C VAL A 138 3.79 3.98 11.95
N ALA A 139 3.80 3.55 10.68
CA ALA A 139 4.99 3.04 10.02
C ALA A 139 5.37 3.91 8.82
N LEU A 140 6.53 4.57 8.88
CA LEU A 140 7.13 5.26 7.74
C LEU A 140 8.14 4.33 7.05
N ASP A 141 7.90 4.04 5.78
CA ASP A 141 8.79 3.22 4.96
C ASP A 141 9.51 4.08 3.91
N GLN A 142 10.84 3.96 3.90
CA GLN A 142 11.71 4.64 2.94
C GLN A 142 12.75 3.69 2.38
N GLY A 143 12.77 3.52 1.06
CA GLY A 143 13.68 2.60 0.38
C GLY A 143 13.24 2.39 -1.04
N GLU A 144 13.17 1.14 -1.49
CA GLU A 144 12.89 0.83 -2.89
C GLU A 144 12.39 -0.60 -3.12
N ILE A 145 11.72 -0.76 -4.27
CA ILE A 145 11.38 -2.04 -4.88
C ILE A 145 12.34 -2.23 -6.05
N ARG A 146 12.97 -3.40 -6.16
CA ARG A 146 13.97 -3.72 -7.19
C ARG A 146 13.62 -4.99 -7.95
N THR A 147 13.64 -4.89 -9.28
CA THR A 147 13.74 -6.03 -10.20
C THR A 147 15.16 -6.13 -10.75
N ALA A 148 15.43 -7.07 -11.64
CA ALA A 148 16.76 -7.22 -12.24
C ALA A 148 17.24 -5.99 -13.03
N GLY A 149 16.31 -5.19 -13.58
CA GLY A 149 16.65 -4.05 -14.46
C GLY A 149 16.13 -2.69 -14.00
N HIS A 150 15.18 -2.65 -13.08
CA HIS A 150 14.51 -1.41 -12.68
C HIS A 150 14.34 -1.32 -11.16
N ALA A 151 14.23 -0.09 -10.67
CA ALA A 151 13.90 0.18 -9.28
C ALA A 151 12.93 1.37 -9.18
N VAL A 152 12.02 1.31 -8.21
CA VAL A 152 11.11 2.42 -7.89
C VAL A 152 11.18 2.72 -6.38
N PRO A 153 11.07 4.00 -5.98
CA PRO A 153 11.24 4.40 -4.60
C PRO A 153 10.03 3.98 -3.73
N ILE A 154 10.30 3.47 -2.53
CA ILE A 154 9.31 3.33 -1.47
C ILE A 154 9.35 4.62 -0.64
N ARG A 155 8.20 5.29 -0.56
CA ARG A 155 7.98 6.46 0.30
C ARG A 155 6.52 6.48 0.73
N GLU A 156 6.21 5.66 1.72
CA GLU A 156 4.83 5.40 2.15
C GLU A 156 4.71 5.43 3.67
N LEU A 157 3.50 5.79 4.11
CA LEU A 157 3.07 5.77 5.49
C LEU A 157 1.94 4.74 5.63
N GLU A 158 2.10 3.79 6.53
CA GLU A 158 1.06 2.82 6.90
C GLU A 158 0.57 3.15 8.31
N LEU A 159 -0.75 3.25 8.49
CA LEU A 159 -1.41 3.38 9.78
C LEU A 159 -2.16 2.09 10.08
N GLU A 160 -1.67 1.28 11.01
CA GLU A 160 -2.26 -0.02 11.34
C GLU A 160 -2.99 0.05 12.70
N LEU A 161 -4.25 -0.36 12.71
CA LEU A 161 -5.05 -0.40 13.93
C LEU A 161 -4.66 -1.62 14.77
N LYS A 162 -4.07 -1.39 15.95
CA LYS A 162 -3.78 -2.47 16.91
C LYS A 162 -4.97 -2.74 17.83
N ARG A 163 -5.72 -1.68 18.18
CA ARG A 163 -6.91 -1.75 19.04
C ARG A 163 -7.75 -0.48 18.87
N GLY A 164 -9.08 -0.61 18.91
CA GLY A 164 -10.01 0.55 18.92
C GLY A 164 -10.95 0.56 17.71
N ASN A 165 -11.49 1.73 17.39
CA ASN A 165 -12.35 1.94 16.21
C ASN A 165 -11.48 2.27 14.98
N PRO A 166 -11.66 1.59 13.83
CA PRO A 166 -11.02 1.94 12.55
C PRO A 166 -11.16 3.41 12.11
N ASP A 167 -12.23 4.10 12.50
CA ASP A 167 -12.43 5.54 12.17
C ASP A 167 -11.26 6.41 12.64
N ALA A 168 -10.58 6.00 13.73
CA ALA A 168 -9.40 6.70 14.25
C ALA A 168 -8.24 6.74 13.25
N LEU A 169 -8.14 5.78 12.32
CA LEU A 169 -7.13 5.80 11.25
C LEU A 169 -7.39 6.97 10.29
N TRP A 170 -8.65 7.19 9.91
CA TRP A 170 -9.06 8.29 9.03
C TRP A 170 -8.89 9.64 9.73
N GLU A 171 -9.31 9.76 10.99
CA GLU A 171 -9.10 10.99 11.77
C GLU A 171 -7.62 11.35 11.88
N LEU A 172 -6.75 10.37 12.16
CA LEU A 172 -5.31 10.58 12.21
C LEU A 172 -4.77 11.00 10.84
N ALA A 173 -5.13 10.30 9.77
CA ALA A 173 -4.65 10.61 8.41
C ALA A 173 -5.06 12.01 7.97
N VAL A 174 -6.32 12.42 8.19
CA VAL A 174 -6.80 13.77 7.90
C VAL A 174 -6.03 14.80 8.72
N GLY A 175 -5.76 14.55 10.00
CA GLY A 175 -4.98 15.43 10.87
C GLY A 175 -3.52 15.57 10.44
N LEU A 176 -2.89 14.50 9.92
CA LEU A 176 -1.55 14.57 9.34
C LEU A 176 -1.54 15.36 8.03
N ALA A 177 -2.57 15.18 7.20
CA ALA A 177 -2.72 15.87 5.93
C ALA A 177 -2.94 17.38 6.08
N GLU A 178 -3.19 17.92 7.28
CA GLU A 178 -3.28 19.36 7.52
C GLU A 178 -1.93 20.09 7.35
N THR A 179 -0.82 19.38 7.49
CA THR A 179 0.52 19.97 7.40
C THR A 179 1.48 19.19 6.48
N ILE A 180 1.10 17.97 6.08
CA ILE A 180 1.94 17.09 5.28
C ILE A 180 1.23 16.80 3.95
N PRO A 181 1.83 17.09 2.79
CA PRO A 181 1.32 16.64 1.50
C PRO A 181 1.39 15.10 1.42
N LEU A 182 0.23 14.45 1.55
CA LEU A 182 0.07 13.01 1.49
C LEU A 182 -1.28 12.65 0.88
N ARG A 183 -1.43 11.45 0.33
CA ARG A 183 -2.70 10.97 -0.27
C ARG A 183 -2.91 9.49 0.05
N PRO A 184 -4.14 8.98 -0.05
CA PRO A 184 -4.35 7.53 -0.03
C PRO A 184 -3.57 6.83 -1.14
N ALA A 185 -3.12 5.59 -0.88
CA ALA A 185 -2.45 4.73 -1.83
C ALA A 185 -2.98 3.29 -1.71
N ASP A 186 -3.32 2.68 -2.84
CA ASP A 186 -4.00 1.38 -2.88
C ASP A 186 -3.07 0.25 -3.30
N ALA A 187 -2.03 0.56 -4.09
CA ALA A 187 -1.10 -0.44 -4.56
C ALA A 187 -0.20 -0.93 -3.40
N SER A 188 -0.23 -2.24 -3.12
CA SER A 188 0.73 -2.86 -2.21
C SER A 188 2.14 -2.85 -2.82
N LYS A 189 3.18 -2.95 -1.98
CA LYS A 189 4.56 -3.18 -2.46
C LYS A 189 4.67 -4.39 -3.38
N ALA A 190 3.83 -5.42 -3.17
CA ALA A 190 3.79 -6.59 -4.02
C ALA A 190 3.25 -6.25 -5.42
N ALA A 191 2.10 -5.57 -5.48
CA ALA A 191 1.47 -5.14 -6.74
C ALA A 191 2.39 -4.17 -7.52
N ARG A 192 3.03 -3.24 -6.83
CA ARG A 192 4.04 -2.33 -7.42
C ARG A 192 5.23 -3.08 -8.00
N GLY A 193 5.75 -4.08 -7.27
CA GLY A 193 6.85 -4.92 -7.75
C GLY A 193 6.48 -5.78 -8.95
N SER A 194 5.27 -6.32 -8.97
CA SER A 194 4.73 -7.03 -10.13
C SER A 194 4.57 -6.12 -11.34
N ALA A 195 3.97 -4.93 -11.18
CA ALA A 195 3.84 -3.96 -12.27
C ALA A 195 5.20 -3.51 -12.82
N LEU A 196 6.18 -3.27 -11.93
CA LEU A 196 7.56 -2.97 -12.32
C LEU A 196 8.22 -4.11 -13.10
N LEU A 197 7.94 -5.36 -12.74
CA LEU A 197 8.48 -6.55 -13.41
C LEU A 197 7.82 -6.79 -14.77
N ALA A 198 6.50 -6.58 -14.86
CA ALA A 198 5.74 -6.70 -16.10
C ALA A 198 6.00 -5.54 -17.08
N GLY A 199 6.49 -4.41 -16.58
CA GLY A 199 6.70 -3.18 -17.36
C GLY A 199 5.40 -2.45 -17.69
N HIS A 200 4.29 -2.81 -17.05
CA HIS A 200 3.01 -2.12 -17.19
C HIS A 200 2.20 -2.19 -15.90
N TRP A 201 1.24 -1.27 -15.77
CA TRP A 201 0.25 -1.27 -14.70
C TRP A 201 -1.10 -1.74 -15.25
N THR A 202 -1.85 -2.47 -14.42
CA THR A 202 -3.23 -2.85 -14.72
C THR A 202 -4.13 -2.20 -13.69
N LEU A 203 -5.13 -1.46 -14.18
CA LEU A 203 -6.11 -0.78 -13.34
C LEU A 203 -7.41 -1.59 -13.40
N PRO A 204 -8.10 -1.79 -12.27
CA PRO A 204 -9.40 -2.42 -12.28
C PRO A 204 -10.43 -1.49 -12.96
N GLU A 205 -11.35 -2.10 -13.68
CA GLU A 205 -12.58 -1.43 -14.11
C GLU A 205 -13.62 -1.52 -12.99
N GLY A 206 -14.55 -0.56 -12.97
CA GLY A 206 -15.70 -0.64 -12.09
C GLY A 206 -16.61 0.57 -12.21
N ASP A 207 -17.85 0.36 -11.81
CA ASP A 207 -18.95 1.31 -12.03
C ASP A 207 -19.43 1.99 -10.75
N THR A 208 -19.10 1.43 -9.59
CA THR A 208 -19.42 2.06 -8.31
C THR A 208 -18.47 3.22 -8.00
N ALA A 209 -18.91 4.15 -7.14
CA ALA A 209 -18.06 5.25 -6.69
C ALA A 209 -16.78 4.74 -6.01
N SER A 210 -16.87 3.70 -5.18
CA SER A 210 -15.70 3.09 -4.55
C SER A 210 -14.71 2.50 -5.56
N GLU A 211 -15.19 1.83 -6.61
CA GLU A 211 -14.31 1.24 -7.63
C GLU A 211 -13.65 2.32 -8.50
N ARG A 212 -14.38 3.39 -8.86
CA ARG A 212 -13.79 4.53 -9.60
C ARG A 212 -12.77 5.29 -8.76
N LEU A 213 -13.01 5.43 -7.45
CA LEU A 213 -12.02 6.01 -6.55
C LEU A 213 -10.76 5.14 -6.50
N HIS A 214 -10.92 3.83 -6.35
CA HIS A 214 -9.82 2.87 -6.38
C HIS A 214 -9.02 2.95 -7.70
N HIS A 215 -9.71 3.05 -8.84
CA HIS A 215 -9.08 3.28 -10.14
C HIS A 215 -8.26 4.58 -10.17
N ALA A 216 -8.82 5.69 -9.67
CA ALA A 216 -8.12 6.97 -9.62
C ALA A 216 -6.86 6.91 -8.74
N ILE A 217 -6.95 6.28 -7.55
CA ILE A 217 -5.81 6.15 -6.63
C ILE A 217 -4.73 5.25 -7.23
N LEU A 218 -5.09 4.11 -7.83
CA LEU A 218 -4.12 3.23 -8.50
C LEU A 218 -3.44 3.92 -9.68
N ALA A 219 -4.16 4.76 -10.44
CA ALA A 219 -3.54 5.59 -11.46
C ALA A 219 -2.49 6.54 -10.85
N LEU A 220 -2.76 7.16 -9.69
CA LEU A 220 -1.77 8.01 -9.02
C LEU A 220 -0.58 7.21 -8.45
N ASP A 221 -0.78 5.95 -8.05
CA ASP A 221 0.31 5.05 -7.66
C ASP A 221 1.19 4.71 -8.86
N ALA A 222 0.58 4.41 -10.01
CA ALA A 222 1.28 4.20 -11.28
C ALA A 222 2.05 5.44 -11.73
N LEU A 223 1.48 6.64 -11.57
CA LEU A 223 2.17 7.91 -11.82
C LEU A 223 3.41 8.04 -10.93
N GLY A 224 3.31 7.70 -9.64
CA GLY A 224 4.42 7.76 -8.70
C GLY A 224 5.59 6.85 -9.07
N ASP A 225 5.30 5.65 -9.57
CA ASP A 225 6.32 4.66 -9.92
C ASP A 225 6.91 4.87 -11.32
N THR A 226 6.13 5.40 -12.27
CA THR A 226 6.56 5.51 -13.67
C THR A 226 6.96 6.93 -14.09
N GLY A 227 6.51 7.96 -13.38
CA GLY A 227 6.61 9.35 -13.80
C GLY A 227 5.86 9.67 -15.11
N ASN A 228 5.06 8.74 -15.63
CA ASN A 228 4.34 8.92 -16.89
C ASN A 228 3.04 9.69 -16.67
N ASP A 229 2.95 10.87 -17.29
CA ASP A 229 1.84 11.80 -17.12
C ASP A 229 0.48 11.28 -17.61
N THR A 230 0.47 10.26 -18.47
CA THR A 230 -0.79 9.63 -18.88
C THR A 230 -1.58 9.10 -17.69
N TRP A 231 -0.89 8.64 -16.63
CA TRP A 231 -1.54 8.18 -15.41
C TRP A 231 -2.17 9.32 -14.60
N ARG A 232 -1.58 10.52 -14.64
CA ARG A 232 -2.20 11.72 -14.05
C ARG A 232 -3.50 12.06 -14.77
N MET A 233 -3.50 11.97 -16.10
CA MET A 233 -4.71 12.17 -16.91
C MET A 233 -5.78 11.11 -16.60
N THR A 234 -5.39 9.83 -16.48
CA THR A 234 -6.30 8.74 -16.09
C THR A 234 -6.95 8.98 -14.73
N ALA A 235 -6.15 9.36 -13.72
CA ALA A 235 -6.67 9.69 -12.39
C ALA A 235 -7.65 10.87 -12.44
N ARG A 236 -7.31 11.91 -13.19
CA ARG A 236 -8.15 13.10 -13.38
C ARG A 236 -9.49 12.74 -14.01
N ASP A 237 -9.49 11.95 -15.07
CA ASP A 237 -10.71 11.58 -15.77
C ASP A 237 -11.61 10.70 -14.88
N ALA A 238 -11.02 9.81 -14.06
CA ALA A 238 -11.76 9.05 -13.06
C ALA A 238 -12.40 9.95 -11.98
N PHE A 239 -11.69 10.97 -11.49
CA PHE A 239 -12.27 11.94 -10.56
C PHE A 239 -13.39 12.79 -11.19
N ARG A 240 -13.28 13.15 -12.48
CA ARG A 240 -14.38 13.83 -13.20
C ARG A 240 -15.63 12.96 -13.29
N GLN A 241 -15.46 11.68 -13.64
CA GLN A 241 -16.58 10.73 -13.68
C GLN A 241 -17.21 10.53 -12.29
N LEU A 242 -16.42 10.53 -11.21
CA LEU A 242 -16.96 10.52 -9.86
C LEU A 242 -17.84 11.75 -9.58
N ALA A 243 -17.37 12.93 -9.97
CA ALA A 243 -18.11 14.18 -9.79
C ALA A 243 -19.44 14.19 -10.58
N GLU A 244 -19.41 13.71 -11.82
CA GLU A 244 -20.59 13.57 -12.68
C GLU A 244 -21.62 12.59 -12.12
N ASN A 245 -21.16 11.58 -11.37
CA ASN A 245 -21.99 10.55 -10.75
C ASN A 245 -22.42 10.86 -9.30
N GLY A 246 -22.32 12.12 -8.87
CA GLY A 246 -22.86 12.60 -7.60
C GLY A 246 -21.82 12.91 -6.52
N GLU A 247 -20.56 12.50 -6.68
CA GLU A 247 -19.46 12.82 -5.76
C GLU A 247 -18.84 14.17 -6.13
N THR A 248 -19.63 15.25 -6.07
CA THR A 248 -19.27 16.58 -6.63
C THR A 248 -17.91 17.13 -6.17
N GLU A 249 -17.50 16.81 -4.94
CA GLU A 249 -16.19 17.18 -4.37
C GLU A 249 -14.99 16.58 -5.15
N ALA A 250 -15.18 15.45 -5.85
CA ALA A 250 -14.15 14.87 -6.71
C ALA A 250 -13.78 15.78 -7.88
N GLY A 251 -14.65 16.73 -8.27
CA GLY A 251 -14.35 17.72 -9.30
C GLY A 251 -13.20 18.65 -8.91
N ALA A 252 -13.06 18.97 -7.63
CA ALA A 252 -11.93 19.76 -7.13
C ALA A 252 -10.62 18.96 -7.16
N LEU A 253 -10.67 17.66 -6.84
CA LEU A 253 -9.53 16.75 -7.00
C LEU A 253 -9.07 16.67 -8.45
N ALA A 254 -10.01 16.55 -9.40
CA ALA A 254 -9.69 16.56 -10.82
C ALA A 254 -9.04 17.89 -11.25
N ALA A 255 -9.55 19.03 -10.80
CA ALA A 255 -8.99 20.34 -11.14
C ALA A 255 -7.56 20.52 -10.59
N MET A 256 -7.29 20.06 -9.36
CA MET A 256 -5.94 20.13 -8.77
C MET A 256 -4.91 19.28 -9.53
N LEU A 257 -5.31 18.20 -10.21
CA LEU A 257 -4.41 17.37 -11.02
C LEU A 257 -3.93 18.05 -12.31
N ASP A 258 -4.54 19.17 -12.73
CA ASP A 258 -4.07 19.95 -13.86
C ASP A 258 -2.80 20.77 -13.51
N GLU A 259 -2.52 20.97 -12.22
CA GLU A 259 -1.34 21.69 -11.75
C GLU A 259 -0.08 20.81 -11.72
N PRO A 260 1.13 21.34 -11.99
CA PRO A 260 2.38 20.59 -11.89
C PRO A 260 2.63 20.03 -10.47
N ASP A 261 2.37 20.84 -9.44
CA ASP A 261 2.54 20.49 -8.03
C ASP A 261 1.22 20.02 -7.40
N TRP A 262 0.54 19.10 -8.09
CA TRP A 262 -0.82 18.66 -7.74
C TRP A 262 -0.94 18.04 -6.33
N LEU A 263 0.11 17.38 -5.83
CA LEU A 263 0.10 16.76 -4.50
C LEU A 263 0.32 17.83 -3.42
N SER A 264 -0.73 18.59 -3.15
CA SER A 264 -0.79 19.61 -2.12
C SER A 264 -1.43 19.10 -0.83
N ILE A 265 -1.34 19.91 0.25
CA ILE A 265 -2.09 19.71 1.50
C ILE A 265 -3.59 19.59 1.22
N ASP A 266 -4.14 20.47 0.37
CA ASP A 266 -5.57 20.48 0.08
C ASP A 266 -6.01 19.27 -0.74
N PHE A 267 -5.19 18.83 -1.71
CA PHE A 267 -5.44 17.59 -2.43
C PHE A 267 -5.52 16.41 -1.46
N GLY A 268 -4.53 16.29 -0.58
CA GLY A 268 -4.46 15.21 0.42
C GLY A 268 -5.68 15.14 1.32
N ARG A 269 -6.07 16.29 1.89
CA ARG A 269 -7.24 16.38 2.78
C ARG A 269 -8.55 16.02 2.07
N GLN A 270 -8.74 16.49 0.84
CA GLN A 270 -9.95 16.19 0.07
C GLN A 270 -9.99 14.72 -0.37
N ALA A 271 -8.87 14.17 -0.82
CA ALA A 271 -8.77 12.78 -1.23
C ALA A 271 -9.06 11.84 -0.05
N LEU A 272 -8.54 12.14 1.15
CA LEU A 272 -8.82 11.38 2.36
C LEU A 272 -10.27 11.43 2.81
N ARG A 273 -10.92 12.61 2.72
CA ARG A 273 -12.34 12.75 3.08
C ARG A 273 -13.23 11.97 2.12
N LEU A 274 -12.95 12.05 0.81
CA LEU A 274 -13.66 11.28 -0.21
C LEU A 274 -13.46 9.77 0.03
N ALA A 275 -12.21 9.36 0.28
CA ALA A 275 -11.88 7.97 0.58
C ALA A 275 -12.57 7.44 1.84
N HIS A 276 -12.62 8.23 2.91
CA HIS A 276 -13.33 7.85 4.13
C HIS A 276 -14.84 7.69 3.88
N ARG A 277 -15.48 8.61 3.13
CA ARG A 277 -16.91 8.52 2.80
C ARG A 277 -17.25 7.31 1.94
N LEU A 278 -16.37 6.95 1.01
CA LEU A 278 -16.55 5.85 0.07
C LEU A 278 -15.98 4.52 0.58
N ALA A 279 -15.41 4.51 1.78
CA ALA A 279 -14.97 3.28 2.43
C ALA A 279 -16.18 2.37 2.70
N PRO A 280 -16.05 1.05 2.49
CA PRO A 280 -17.14 0.08 2.64
C PRO A 280 -17.56 -0.18 4.09
#